data_AF-A0A961ELX0-F1
#
_entry.id   AF-A0A961ELX0-F1
#
_cell.length_a   1.000
_cell.length_b   1.000
_cell.length_c   1.000
_cell.angle_alpha   90.00
_cell.angle_beta   90.00
_cell.angle_gamma   90.00
#
_symmetry.space_group_name_H-M   'P 1'
#
loop_
_entity.id
_entity.type
_entity.pdbx_description
1 polymer ?
#
loop_
_entity_poly.entity_id
_entity_poly.type
_entity_poly.pdbx_seq_one_letter_code
_entity_poly.pdbx_strand_id
1 'polypeptide(L)'
;MPDAIEVRKVPIHSVADASELQKLLDDGVMEASRVIAIIGKTEGNGGVNDYTRIIADRAFREVLMANGAPEEQVKQVPIVWSGGTDGVISPHATIFATVPADKTEKTDQPRLTVGFAMSEHLLPEEIGYVAMVDKVADAVKVAMERAGITDPADVHYVQTKTPLLTIHTIRDAKSRGKSVWTEHTHESMDLSNGCTALGIAKALGEVDSVSDEDVMHNRAKYSSVASCSSGVELDQAQVVVVGNAKGIGGRYRIGHSVMKDALDQDGIWAA
;
A
#
# COMPACT_ATOMS: atom_id res chain seq x y z
N MET A 1 8.31 -19.57 5.54
CA MET A 1 9.14 -18.55 6.23
C MET A 1 9.37 -17.43 5.23
N PRO A 2 9.16 -16.17 5.62
CA PRO A 2 9.43 -15.03 4.74
C PRO A 2 10.93 -14.95 4.38
N ASP A 3 11.21 -14.50 3.16
CA ASP A 3 12.58 -14.20 2.71
C ASP A 3 13.04 -12.86 3.28
N ALA A 4 14.36 -12.67 3.38
CA ALA A 4 14.92 -11.36 3.68
C ALA A 4 14.58 -10.35 2.58
N ILE A 5 14.50 -9.06 2.92
CA ILE A 5 14.08 -8.00 1.99
C ILE A 5 15.25 -7.07 1.65
N GLU A 6 15.42 -6.78 0.36
CA GLU A 6 16.17 -5.64 -0.14
C GLU A 6 15.18 -4.52 -0.47
N VAL A 7 15.41 -3.32 0.06
CA VAL A 7 14.60 -2.14 -0.25
C VAL A 7 15.49 -1.04 -0.82
N ARG A 8 15.06 -0.43 -1.93
CA ARG A 8 15.78 0.68 -2.58
C ARG A 8 14.83 1.81 -2.90
N LYS A 9 15.25 3.02 -2.55
CA LYS A 9 14.62 4.27 -3.00
C LYS A 9 15.37 4.80 -4.22
N VAL A 10 14.65 5.06 -5.29
CA VAL A 10 15.19 5.62 -6.54
C VAL A 10 14.41 6.87 -6.95
N PRO A 11 15.07 7.92 -7.48
CA PRO A 11 14.36 9.05 -8.06
C PRO A 11 13.61 8.63 -9.33
N ILE A 12 12.57 9.39 -9.66
CA ILE A 12 11.87 9.32 -10.95
C ILE A 12 12.16 10.64 -11.66
N HIS A 13 12.92 10.59 -12.75
CA HIS A 13 13.42 11.78 -13.46
C HIS A 13 12.38 12.41 -14.38
N SER A 14 11.32 11.67 -14.74
CA SER A 14 10.15 12.15 -15.49
C SER A 14 8.94 11.22 -15.29
N VAL A 15 7.73 11.64 -15.65
CA VAL A 15 6.48 10.87 -15.43
C VAL A 15 6.50 9.40 -15.85
N ALA A 16 7.30 9.02 -16.86
CA ALA A 16 7.41 7.66 -17.39
C ALA A 16 8.79 7.02 -17.14
N ASP A 17 9.57 7.60 -16.23
CA ASP A 17 10.92 7.13 -15.96
C ASP A 17 10.93 5.94 -14.98
N ALA A 18 11.49 4.83 -15.45
CA ALA A 18 11.84 3.66 -14.63
C ALA A 18 13.31 3.25 -14.83
N SER A 19 14.17 4.17 -15.31
CA SER A 19 15.57 3.90 -15.65
C SER A 19 16.41 3.50 -14.44
N GLU A 20 16.14 4.06 -13.25
CA GLU A 20 16.85 3.67 -12.03
C GLU A 20 16.43 2.28 -11.53
N LEU A 21 15.20 1.84 -11.80
CA LEU A 21 14.83 0.42 -11.59
C LEU A 21 15.62 -0.46 -12.55
N GLN A 22 15.66 -0.14 -13.85
CA GLN A 22 16.45 -0.88 -14.83
C GLN A 22 17.91 -1.00 -14.39
N LYS A 23 18.52 0.10 -13.94
CA LYS A 23 19.89 0.11 -13.43
C LYS A 23 20.10 -0.81 -12.22
N LEU A 24 19.17 -0.84 -11.26
CA LEU A 24 19.25 -1.76 -10.12
C LEU A 24 19.22 -3.23 -10.56
N LEU A 25 18.51 -3.55 -11.65
CA LEU A 25 18.45 -4.89 -12.24
C LEU A 25 19.76 -5.21 -12.98
N ASP A 26 20.26 -4.28 -13.79
CA ASP A 26 21.51 -4.41 -14.55
C ASP A 26 22.73 -4.60 -13.63
N ASP A 27 22.78 -3.83 -12.54
CA ASP A 27 23.84 -3.89 -11.52
C ASP A 27 23.73 -5.13 -10.61
N GLY A 28 22.69 -5.96 -10.78
CA GLY A 28 22.46 -7.17 -9.99
C GLY A 28 22.12 -6.89 -8.52
N VAL A 29 21.63 -5.67 -8.20
CA VAL A 29 21.23 -5.29 -6.84
C VAL A 29 19.96 -6.04 -6.42
N MET A 30 19.05 -6.28 -7.37
CA MET A 30 17.85 -7.09 -7.17
C MET A 30 17.46 -7.80 -8.48
N GLU A 31 16.61 -8.81 -8.37
CA GLU A 31 16.09 -9.57 -9.52
C GLU A 31 14.65 -9.14 -9.81
N ALA A 32 14.29 -8.96 -11.09
CA ALA A 32 12.95 -8.46 -11.46
C ALA A 32 11.83 -9.38 -10.97
N SER A 33 12.04 -10.69 -11.06
CA SER A 33 11.12 -11.73 -10.57
C SER A 33 11.04 -11.80 -9.04
N ARG A 34 11.86 -11.04 -8.31
CA ARG A 34 11.84 -10.97 -6.85
C ARG A 34 11.23 -9.70 -6.30
N VAL A 35 10.90 -8.73 -7.16
CA VAL A 35 10.16 -7.53 -6.77
C VAL A 35 8.74 -7.94 -6.35
N ILE A 36 8.38 -7.57 -5.13
CA ILE A 36 7.11 -7.97 -4.48
C ILE A 36 6.22 -6.79 -4.13
N ALA A 37 6.75 -5.57 -4.09
CA ALA A 37 5.96 -4.35 -3.92
C ALA A 37 6.75 -3.12 -4.40
N ILE A 38 6.03 -2.12 -4.90
CA ILE A 38 6.58 -0.80 -5.20
C ILE A 38 5.65 0.25 -4.58
N ILE A 39 6.21 1.22 -3.86
CA ILE A 39 5.46 2.35 -3.30
C ILE A 39 6.15 3.62 -3.76
N GLY A 40 5.41 4.53 -4.40
CA GLY A 40 6.03 5.71 -4.98
C GLY A 40 5.18 6.97 -4.97
N LYS A 41 5.88 8.07 -5.26
CA LYS A 41 5.34 9.43 -5.40
C LYS A 41 5.45 9.86 -6.86
N THR A 42 4.33 10.24 -7.45
CA THR A 42 4.26 10.74 -8.84
C THR A 42 3.88 12.22 -8.86
N GLU A 43 4.37 12.96 -9.85
CA GLU A 43 4.33 14.43 -9.90
C GLU A 43 3.00 15.05 -10.37
N GLY A 44 1.95 14.25 -10.54
CA GLY A 44 0.62 14.78 -10.83
C GLY A 44 -0.01 15.48 -9.63
N ASN A 45 -1.27 15.88 -9.77
CA ASN A 45 -1.95 16.68 -8.74
C ASN A 45 -2.45 15.88 -7.52
N GLY A 46 -2.30 14.55 -7.50
CA GLY A 46 -2.80 13.68 -6.42
C GLY A 46 -4.32 13.54 -6.33
N GLY A 47 -5.08 14.22 -7.20
CA GLY A 47 -6.53 14.21 -7.24
C GLY A 47 -7.13 13.06 -8.06
N VAL A 48 -8.39 13.21 -8.44
CA VAL A 48 -9.12 12.21 -9.24
C VAL A 48 -8.50 12.04 -10.63
N ASN A 49 -8.19 13.14 -11.32
CA ASN A 49 -7.70 13.15 -12.70
C ASN A 49 -6.15 13.10 -12.79
N ASP A 50 -5.47 12.56 -11.79
CA ASP A 50 -4.03 12.34 -11.84
C ASP A 50 -3.70 11.07 -12.63
N TYR A 51 -3.31 11.25 -13.89
CA TYR A 51 -2.88 10.18 -14.79
C TYR A 51 -1.38 9.87 -14.70
N THR A 52 -0.60 10.60 -13.92
CA THR A 52 0.83 10.29 -13.73
C THR A 52 1.01 8.93 -13.05
N ARG A 53 0.04 8.54 -12.19
CA ARG A 53 -0.01 7.23 -11.52
C ARG A 53 -0.03 6.07 -12.52
N ILE A 54 -0.88 6.12 -13.55
CA ILE A 54 -0.96 5.05 -14.57
C ILE A 54 0.23 5.05 -15.52
N ILE A 55 0.85 6.22 -15.77
CA ILE A 55 2.06 6.32 -16.59
C ILE A 55 3.24 5.67 -15.87
N ALA A 56 3.42 5.96 -14.58
CA ALA A 56 4.45 5.35 -13.75
C ALA A 56 4.22 3.84 -13.58
N ASP A 57 2.98 3.40 -13.34
CA ASP A 57 2.63 1.98 -13.21
C ASP A 57 3.04 1.20 -14.46
N ARG A 58 2.64 1.70 -15.63
CA ARG A 58 3.02 1.10 -16.91
C ARG A 58 4.54 1.02 -17.08
N ALA A 59 5.25 2.12 -16.84
CA ALA A 59 6.70 2.18 -17.02
C ALA A 59 7.44 1.16 -16.13
N PHE A 60 7.06 1.06 -14.86
CA PHE A 60 7.69 0.12 -13.93
C PHE A 60 7.35 -1.34 -14.27
N ARG A 61 6.09 -1.64 -14.62
CA ARG A 61 5.70 -3.00 -15.04
C ARG A 61 6.41 -3.44 -16.31
N GLU A 62 6.53 -2.54 -17.30
CA GLU A 62 7.25 -2.81 -18.54
C GLU A 62 8.71 -3.17 -18.28
N VAL A 63 9.40 -2.44 -17.38
CA VAL A 63 10.78 -2.78 -16.98
C VAL A 63 10.85 -4.15 -16.30
N LEU A 64 9.95 -4.48 -15.37
CA LEU A 64 9.96 -5.80 -14.72
C LEU A 64 9.80 -6.94 -15.74
N MET A 65 8.85 -6.81 -16.67
CA MET A 65 8.60 -7.82 -17.70
C MET A 65 9.76 -7.93 -18.69
N ALA A 66 10.32 -6.80 -19.14
CA ALA A 66 11.47 -6.77 -20.06
C ALA A 66 12.72 -7.46 -19.46
N ASN A 67 12.84 -7.48 -18.13
CA ASN A 67 13.92 -8.14 -17.40
C ASN A 67 13.56 -9.54 -16.89
N GLY A 68 12.55 -10.18 -17.48
CA GLY A 68 12.27 -11.60 -17.31
C GLY A 68 11.36 -11.95 -16.13
N ALA A 69 10.73 -10.98 -15.45
CA ALA A 69 9.66 -11.29 -14.52
C ALA A 69 8.43 -11.81 -15.30
N PRO A 70 7.79 -12.92 -14.87
CA PRO A 70 6.59 -13.43 -15.54
C PRO A 70 5.46 -12.40 -15.53
N GLU A 71 4.80 -12.18 -16.67
CA GLU A 71 3.73 -11.19 -16.82
C GLU A 71 2.61 -11.38 -15.78
N GLU A 72 2.17 -12.62 -15.56
CA GLU A 72 1.13 -12.93 -14.57
C GLU A 72 1.57 -12.61 -13.14
N GLN A 73 2.85 -12.76 -12.82
CA GLN A 73 3.38 -12.30 -11.54
C GLN A 73 3.40 -10.78 -11.48
N VAL A 74 3.88 -10.10 -12.52
CA VAL A 74 3.98 -8.64 -12.57
C VAL A 74 2.61 -8.00 -12.40
N LYS A 75 1.54 -8.55 -12.99
CA LYS A 75 0.15 -8.07 -12.79
C LYS A 75 -0.30 -8.11 -11.34
N GLN A 76 0.22 -9.04 -10.55
CA GLN A 76 -0.13 -9.23 -9.13
C GLN A 76 0.76 -8.45 -8.17
N VAL A 77 1.87 -7.85 -8.64
CA VAL A 77 2.71 -7.01 -7.79
C VAL A 77 1.92 -5.75 -7.39
N PRO A 78 1.73 -5.49 -6.09
CA PRO A 78 1.15 -4.24 -5.61
C PRO A 78 2.12 -3.10 -5.93
N ILE A 79 1.65 -2.16 -6.76
CA ILE A 79 2.36 -0.94 -7.10
C ILE A 79 1.48 0.23 -6.70
N VAL A 80 1.87 0.93 -5.65
CA VAL A 80 1.07 1.99 -5.03
C VAL A 80 1.67 3.34 -5.37
N TRP A 81 1.01 4.06 -6.29
CA TRP A 81 1.36 5.43 -6.63
C TRP A 81 0.49 6.44 -5.89
N SER A 82 1.13 7.25 -5.07
CA SER A 82 0.54 8.42 -4.41
C SER A 82 0.96 9.68 -5.17
N GLY A 83 0.02 10.26 -5.93
CA GLY A 83 0.25 11.51 -6.65
C GLY A 83 0.41 12.71 -5.71
N GLY A 84 0.77 13.87 -6.27
CA GLY A 84 0.99 15.10 -5.50
C GLY A 84 2.38 15.15 -4.89
N THR A 85 3.25 15.95 -5.49
CA THR A 85 4.60 16.24 -4.99
C THR A 85 4.81 17.73 -4.81
N ASP A 86 3.82 18.38 -4.19
CA ASP A 86 3.83 19.82 -3.91
C ASP A 86 5.04 20.25 -3.07
N GLY A 87 5.49 21.49 -3.29
CA GLY A 87 6.64 22.06 -2.59
C GLY A 87 7.95 21.40 -3.01
N VAL A 88 8.59 20.70 -2.08
CA VAL A 88 9.95 20.14 -2.24
C VAL A 88 9.96 18.60 -2.29
N ILE A 89 8.79 17.96 -2.30
CA ILE A 89 8.71 16.50 -2.41
C ILE A 89 9.26 16.09 -3.78
N SER A 90 10.24 15.19 -3.79
CA SER A 90 10.80 14.67 -5.03
C SER A 90 10.03 13.41 -5.47
N PRO A 91 9.59 13.31 -6.73
CA PRO A 91 9.10 12.06 -7.31
C PRO A 91 10.13 10.94 -7.14
N HIS A 92 9.67 9.78 -6.68
CA HIS A 92 10.53 8.63 -6.38
C HIS A 92 9.72 7.34 -6.26
N ALA A 93 10.41 6.19 -6.35
CA ALA A 93 9.86 4.88 -6.02
C ALA A 93 10.70 4.20 -4.94
N THR A 94 10.03 3.54 -4.01
CA THR A 94 10.61 2.61 -3.05
C THR A 94 10.25 1.19 -3.47
N ILE A 95 11.25 0.40 -3.83
CA ILE A 95 11.10 -0.93 -4.41
C ILE A 95 11.48 -1.97 -3.35
N PHE A 96 10.61 -2.95 -3.13
CA PHE A 96 10.83 -4.05 -2.20
C PHE A 96 11.01 -5.36 -2.99
N ALA A 97 12.13 -6.04 -2.75
CA ALA A 97 12.42 -7.32 -3.38
C ALA A 97 12.85 -8.36 -2.34
N THR A 98 12.47 -9.62 -2.56
CA THR A 98 13.02 -10.74 -1.78
C THR A 98 14.50 -10.94 -2.11
N VAL A 99 15.28 -11.38 -1.13
CA VAL A 99 16.68 -11.77 -1.30
C VAL A 99 16.75 -13.29 -1.23
N PRO A 100 17.44 -13.95 -2.18
CA PRO A 100 17.70 -15.39 -2.11
C PRO A 100 18.26 -15.80 -0.73
N ALA A 101 17.73 -16.89 -0.17
CA ALA A 101 18.10 -17.33 1.18
C ALA A 101 19.61 -17.62 1.35
N ASP A 102 20.29 -18.03 0.29
CA ASP A 102 21.74 -18.27 0.23
C ASP A 102 22.58 -16.98 0.20
N LYS A 103 21.97 -15.83 -0.07
CA LYS A 103 22.62 -14.51 -0.05
C LYS A 103 22.46 -13.77 1.28
N THR A 104 21.83 -14.37 2.29
CA THR A 104 21.62 -13.72 3.59
C THR A 104 21.91 -14.64 4.77
N GLU A 105 22.61 -14.13 5.77
CA GLU A 105 22.74 -14.79 7.06
C GLU A 105 21.49 -14.54 7.91
N LYS A 106 20.88 -15.63 8.41
CA LYS A 106 19.74 -15.54 9.32
C LYS A 106 20.16 -14.93 10.66
N THR A 107 19.27 -14.16 11.27
CA THR A 107 19.49 -13.57 12.59
C THR A 107 18.23 -13.60 13.43
N ASP A 108 18.38 -13.73 14.75
CA ASP A 108 17.26 -13.59 15.69
C ASP A 108 16.90 -12.13 15.98
N GLN A 109 17.65 -11.18 15.42
CA GLN A 109 17.29 -9.78 15.49
C GLN A 109 16.07 -9.48 14.60
N PRO A 110 15.16 -8.59 14.99
CA PRO A 110 14.08 -8.14 14.12
C PRO A 110 14.65 -7.50 12.84
N ARG A 111 14.15 -7.95 11.70
CA ARG A 111 14.53 -7.48 10.35
C ARG A 111 13.30 -7.27 9.50
N LEU A 112 13.42 -6.37 8.53
CA LEU A 112 12.35 -5.99 7.61
C LEU A 112 11.75 -7.22 6.91
N THR A 113 10.44 -7.36 7.00
CA THR A 113 9.65 -8.33 6.23
C THR A 113 8.47 -7.63 5.58
N VAL A 114 8.00 -8.17 4.46
CA VAL A 114 6.89 -7.64 3.69
C VAL A 114 5.96 -8.78 3.30
N GLY A 115 4.66 -8.56 3.48
CA GLY A 115 3.62 -9.43 2.97
C GLY A 115 2.53 -8.59 2.31
N PHE A 116 1.86 -9.18 1.32
CA PHE A 116 0.83 -8.48 0.58
C PHE A 116 -0.36 -9.38 0.27
N ALA A 117 -1.53 -8.76 0.11
CA ALA A 117 -2.77 -9.43 -0.21
C ALA A 117 -3.70 -8.52 -1.01
N MET A 118 -4.61 -9.15 -1.75
CA MET A 118 -5.80 -8.51 -2.30
C MET A 118 -6.98 -8.83 -1.39
N SER A 119 -7.86 -7.86 -1.13
CA SER A 119 -9.16 -8.17 -0.52
C SER A 119 -10.07 -8.91 -1.51
N GLU A 120 -11.22 -9.38 -1.04
CA GLU A 120 -12.35 -9.61 -1.95
C GLU A 120 -12.71 -8.33 -2.72
N HIS A 121 -13.44 -8.48 -3.83
CA HIS A 121 -13.97 -7.36 -4.61
C HIS A 121 -14.78 -6.41 -3.73
N LEU A 122 -14.52 -5.11 -3.87
CA LEU A 122 -15.20 -4.03 -3.14
C LEU A 122 -16.25 -3.42 -4.05
N LEU A 123 -17.51 -3.78 -3.80
CA LEU A 123 -18.62 -3.22 -4.55
C LEU A 123 -18.80 -1.73 -4.22
N PRO A 124 -19.35 -0.91 -5.14
CA PRO A 124 -19.50 0.52 -4.91
C PRO A 124 -20.37 0.85 -3.68
N GLU A 125 -21.41 0.06 -3.42
CA GLU A 125 -22.28 0.21 -2.24
C GLU A 125 -21.64 -0.25 -0.92
N GLU A 126 -20.45 -0.86 -0.94
CA GLU A 126 -19.70 -1.24 0.25
C GLU A 126 -18.68 -0.17 0.65
N ILE A 127 -18.28 0.70 -0.30
CA ILE A 127 -17.32 1.77 -0.04
C ILE A 127 -17.92 2.76 0.96
N GLY A 128 -17.25 2.89 2.11
CA GLY A 128 -17.69 3.73 3.22
C GLY A 128 -18.54 3.03 4.28
N TYR A 129 -18.66 1.71 4.22
CA TYR A 129 -19.44 0.91 5.17
C TYR A 129 -18.59 -0.22 5.78
N VAL A 130 -19.07 -0.81 6.88
CA VAL A 130 -18.40 -1.90 7.61
C VAL A 130 -18.08 -3.11 6.72
N ALA A 131 -18.86 -3.34 5.66
CA ALA A 131 -18.55 -4.38 4.67
C ALA A 131 -17.15 -4.20 4.05
N MET A 132 -16.74 -2.97 3.73
CA MET A 132 -15.39 -2.68 3.26
C MET A 132 -14.36 -2.81 4.39
N VAL A 133 -14.67 -2.37 5.61
CA VAL A 133 -13.81 -2.53 6.80
C VAL A 133 -13.42 -3.99 6.99
N ASP A 134 -14.40 -4.90 6.91
CA ASP A 134 -14.20 -6.33 7.14
C ASP A 134 -13.34 -6.98 6.06
N LYS A 135 -13.63 -6.69 4.78
CA LYS A 135 -12.85 -7.18 3.64
C LYS A 135 -11.39 -6.70 3.70
N VAL A 136 -11.16 -5.46 4.10
CA VAL A 136 -9.81 -4.93 4.30
C VAL A 136 -9.14 -5.62 5.48
N ALA A 137 -9.84 -5.79 6.61
CA ALA A 137 -9.28 -6.42 7.79
C ALA A 137 -8.80 -7.85 7.52
N ASP A 138 -9.56 -8.61 6.73
CA ASP A 138 -9.18 -9.97 6.36
C ASP A 138 -7.97 -9.99 5.40
N ALA A 139 -7.90 -9.06 4.44
CA ALA A 139 -6.73 -8.89 3.59
C ALA A 139 -5.46 -8.54 4.40
N VAL A 140 -5.59 -7.69 5.42
CA VAL A 140 -4.47 -7.34 6.32
C VAL A 140 -3.95 -8.55 7.07
N LYS A 141 -4.84 -9.40 7.61
CA LYS A 141 -4.43 -10.65 8.29
C LYS A 141 -3.70 -11.60 7.35
N VAL A 142 -4.17 -11.76 6.11
CA VAL A 142 -3.49 -12.57 5.09
C VAL A 142 -2.12 -11.98 4.74
N ALA A 143 -2.02 -10.65 4.61
CA ALA A 143 -0.75 -9.98 4.36
C ALA A 143 0.23 -10.14 5.54
N MET A 144 -0.24 -10.06 6.79
CA MET A 144 0.57 -10.35 7.99
C MET A 144 1.09 -11.79 8.01
N GLU A 145 0.23 -12.77 7.72
CA GLU A 145 0.62 -14.18 7.64
C GLU A 145 1.72 -14.39 6.60
N ARG A 146 1.55 -13.79 5.41
CA ARG A 146 2.56 -13.85 4.32
C ARG A 146 3.85 -13.13 4.69
N ALA A 147 3.78 -12.08 5.49
CA ALA A 147 4.94 -11.40 6.06
C ALA A 147 5.62 -12.23 7.18
N GLY A 148 5.00 -13.33 7.64
CA GLY A 148 5.47 -14.11 8.77
C GLY A 148 5.38 -13.38 10.12
N ILE A 149 4.46 -12.42 10.24
CA ILE A 149 4.22 -11.65 11.45
C ILE A 149 3.02 -12.22 12.18
N THR A 150 3.21 -12.61 13.44
CA THR A 150 2.12 -13.12 14.31
C THR A 150 1.68 -12.14 15.38
N ASP A 151 2.57 -11.22 15.79
CA ASP A 151 2.26 -10.18 16.76
C ASP A 151 1.98 -8.85 16.01
N PRO A 152 0.79 -8.25 16.12
CA PRO A 152 0.49 -6.95 15.53
C PRO A 152 1.49 -5.85 15.91
N ALA A 153 2.15 -5.94 17.07
CA ALA A 153 3.16 -4.97 17.50
C ALA A 153 4.43 -4.96 16.61
N ASP A 154 4.67 -6.03 15.86
CA ASP A 154 5.76 -6.11 14.88
C ASP A 154 5.38 -5.53 13.50
N VAL A 155 4.13 -5.07 13.31
CA VAL A 155 3.69 -4.31 12.14
C VAL A 155 3.96 -2.83 12.36
N HIS A 156 4.62 -2.18 11.39
CA HIS A 156 5.00 -0.77 11.50
C HIS A 156 4.44 0.11 10.39
N TYR A 157 4.00 -0.49 9.29
CA TYR A 157 3.44 0.26 8.18
C TYR A 157 2.54 -0.62 7.34
N VAL A 158 1.30 -0.17 7.11
CA VAL A 158 0.34 -0.86 6.23
C VAL A 158 -0.06 0.10 5.13
N GLN A 159 0.60 -0.03 3.98
CA GLN A 159 0.22 0.71 2.77
C GLN A 159 -0.94 0.02 2.09
N THR A 160 -1.93 0.79 1.68
CA THR A 160 -3.01 0.27 0.84
C THR A 160 -3.27 1.12 -0.40
N LYS A 161 -3.90 0.50 -1.39
CA LYS A 161 -4.55 1.15 -2.52
C LYS A 161 -5.96 0.59 -2.69
N THR A 162 -6.98 1.44 -2.66
CA THR A 162 -8.39 1.02 -2.75
C THR A 162 -9.17 1.78 -3.84
N PRO A 163 -10.31 1.22 -4.30
CA PRO A 163 -11.20 1.91 -5.24
C PRO A 163 -11.77 3.20 -4.67
N LEU A 164 -12.20 4.10 -5.57
CA LEU A 164 -13.06 5.24 -5.28
C LEU A 164 -14.39 5.12 -6.05
N LEU A 165 -15.36 5.99 -5.75
CA LEU A 165 -16.63 6.05 -6.47
C LEU A 165 -16.54 6.96 -7.69
N THR A 166 -16.80 6.41 -8.87
CA THR A 166 -16.88 7.13 -10.14
C THR A 166 -18.33 7.25 -10.60
N ILE A 167 -18.58 8.11 -11.59
CA ILE A 167 -19.90 8.16 -12.26
C ILE A 167 -20.36 6.78 -12.73
N HIS A 168 -19.42 5.95 -13.22
CA HIS A 168 -19.73 4.60 -13.70
C HIS A 168 -20.14 3.68 -12.55
N THR A 169 -19.36 3.62 -11.48
CA THR A 169 -19.60 2.70 -10.35
C THR A 169 -20.81 3.12 -9.51
N ILE A 170 -21.07 4.43 -9.38
CA ILE A 170 -22.29 4.96 -8.77
C ILE A 170 -23.53 4.52 -9.57
N ARG A 171 -23.47 4.64 -10.91
CA ARG A 171 -24.58 4.22 -11.78
C ARG A 171 -24.79 2.71 -11.74
N ASP A 172 -23.71 1.93 -11.70
CA ASP A 172 -23.79 0.48 -11.55
C ASP A 172 -24.56 0.08 -10.27
N ALA A 173 -24.17 0.62 -9.11
CA ALA A 173 -24.88 0.38 -7.86
C ALA A 173 -26.37 0.76 -7.96
N LYS A 174 -26.68 1.95 -8.50
CA LYS A 174 -28.07 2.39 -8.72
C LYS A 174 -28.85 1.44 -9.64
N SER A 175 -28.23 0.90 -10.69
CA SER A 175 -28.86 -0.05 -11.61
C SER A 175 -29.24 -1.38 -10.94
N ARG A 176 -28.50 -1.75 -9.87
CA ARG A 176 -28.77 -2.92 -9.02
C ARG A 176 -29.67 -2.60 -7.82
N GLY A 177 -30.25 -1.39 -7.76
CA GLY A 177 -31.13 -0.95 -6.68
C GLY A 177 -30.41 -0.64 -5.37
N LYS A 178 -29.11 -0.34 -5.42
CA LYS A 178 -28.27 -0.02 -4.25
C LYS A 178 -28.02 1.48 -4.14
N SER A 179 -27.84 1.94 -2.90
CA SER A 179 -27.33 3.27 -2.58
C SER A 179 -25.81 3.24 -2.41
N VAL A 180 -25.18 4.40 -2.58
CA VAL A 180 -23.77 4.63 -2.24
C VAL A 180 -23.69 5.70 -1.15
N TRP A 181 -22.59 5.72 -0.39
CA TRP A 181 -22.42 6.64 0.73
C TRP A 181 -22.38 8.12 0.28
N THR A 182 -21.70 8.39 -0.83
CA THR A 182 -21.63 9.70 -1.49
C THR A 182 -21.72 9.57 -3.01
N GLU A 183 -22.25 10.58 -3.68
CA GLU A 183 -22.23 10.70 -5.15
C GLU A 183 -21.08 11.61 -5.65
N HIS A 184 -20.23 12.10 -4.75
CA HIS A 184 -19.10 12.98 -5.08
C HIS A 184 -17.79 12.19 -5.15
N THR A 185 -17.22 12.11 -6.36
CA THR A 185 -15.97 11.36 -6.62
C THR A 185 -14.82 11.77 -5.69
N HIS A 186 -14.63 13.08 -5.46
CA HIS A 186 -13.57 13.56 -4.58
C HIS A 186 -13.77 13.12 -3.13
N GLU A 187 -14.97 13.30 -2.56
CA GLU A 187 -15.28 12.86 -1.20
C GLU A 187 -15.13 11.35 -1.03
N SER A 188 -15.44 10.57 -2.07
CA SER A 188 -15.28 9.12 -2.04
C SER A 188 -13.82 8.66 -1.89
N MET A 189 -12.84 9.51 -2.25
CA MET A 189 -11.42 9.20 -2.04
C MET A 189 -11.09 9.18 -0.54
N ASP A 190 -11.51 10.22 0.17
CA ASP A 190 -11.29 10.36 1.61
C ASP A 190 -12.06 9.28 2.37
N LEU A 191 -13.31 9.02 1.95
CA LEU A 191 -14.16 7.96 2.48
C LEU A 191 -13.51 6.58 2.35
N SER A 192 -13.04 6.23 1.16
CA SER A 192 -12.38 4.95 0.89
C SER A 192 -11.13 4.80 1.77
N ASN A 193 -10.30 5.84 1.86
CA ASN A 193 -9.11 5.83 2.69
C ASN A 193 -9.44 5.67 4.19
N GLY A 194 -10.42 6.44 4.70
CA GLY A 194 -10.85 6.37 6.10
C GLY A 194 -11.44 5.00 6.46
N CYS A 195 -12.27 4.43 5.60
CA CYS A 195 -12.84 3.10 5.78
C CYS A 195 -11.76 2.01 5.78
N THR A 196 -10.78 2.13 4.87
CA THR A 196 -9.63 1.22 4.81
C THR A 196 -8.79 1.28 6.07
N ALA A 197 -8.53 2.49 6.60
CA ALA A 197 -7.78 2.68 7.83
C ALA A 197 -8.46 2.03 9.05
N LEU A 198 -9.80 2.06 9.12
CA LEU A 198 -10.56 1.35 10.15
C LEU A 198 -10.46 -0.17 9.99
N GLY A 199 -10.40 -0.69 8.75
CA GLY A 199 -10.15 -2.11 8.50
C GLY A 199 -8.77 -2.56 9.00
N ILE A 200 -7.75 -1.74 8.79
CA ILE A 200 -6.39 -1.97 9.33
C ILE A 200 -6.42 -1.94 10.86
N ALA A 201 -7.00 -0.90 11.46
CA ALA A 201 -7.13 -0.78 12.91
C ALA A 201 -7.81 -2.01 13.54
N LYS A 202 -8.90 -2.48 12.91
CA LYS A 202 -9.63 -3.68 13.33
C LYS A 202 -8.78 -4.95 13.22
N ALA A 203 -8.03 -5.12 12.13
CA ALA A 203 -7.18 -6.30 11.93
C ALA A 203 -6.04 -6.39 12.95
N LEU A 204 -5.49 -5.25 13.34
CA LEU A 204 -4.36 -5.15 14.28
C LEU A 204 -4.80 -5.06 15.74
N GLY A 205 -6.11 -5.04 16.02
CA GLY A 205 -6.66 -4.94 17.37
C GLY A 205 -6.49 -3.56 18.01
N GLU A 206 -6.30 -2.50 17.22
CA GLU A 206 -6.21 -1.12 17.70
C GLU A 206 -7.58 -0.53 18.07
N VAL A 207 -8.67 -1.12 17.55
CA VAL A 207 -10.06 -0.76 17.86
C VAL A 207 -10.91 -2.01 18.09
N ASP A 208 -11.80 -1.96 19.09
CA ASP A 208 -12.62 -3.13 19.48
C ASP A 208 -13.78 -3.39 18.51
N SER A 209 -14.46 -2.34 18.06
CA SER A 209 -15.61 -2.42 17.15
C SER A 209 -15.70 -1.21 16.24
N VAL A 210 -16.29 -1.40 15.06
CA VAL A 210 -16.53 -0.35 14.06
C VAL A 210 -17.96 -0.51 13.55
N SER A 211 -18.74 0.56 13.57
CA SER A 211 -20.07 0.64 12.94
C SER A 211 -20.06 1.60 11.74
N ASP A 212 -21.11 1.59 10.94
CA ASP A 212 -21.24 2.50 9.80
C ASP A 212 -21.23 3.97 10.23
N GLU A 213 -21.76 4.29 11.42
CA GLU A 213 -21.79 5.63 11.98
C GLU A 213 -20.39 6.13 12.40
N ASP A 214 -19.44 5.23 12.66
CA ASP A 214 -18.06 5.64 12.98
C ASP A 214 -17.34 6.18 11.74
N VAL A 215 -17.64 5.63 10.56
CA VAL A 215 -16.93 5.94 9.31
C VAL A 215 -17.05 7.43 9.01
N MET A 216 -15.91 8.10 8.85
CA MET A 216 -15.75 9.56 8.67
C MET A 216 -16.17 10.46 9.85
N HIS A 217 -16.80 9.94 10.90
CA HIS A 217 -17.32 10.76 12.00
C HIS A 217 -16.56 10.58 13.33
N ASN A 218 -16.18 9.35 13.68
CA ASN A 218 -15.50 9.07 14.94
C ASN A 218 -13.98 9.05 14.79
N ARG A 219 -13.35 10.23 14.91
CA ARG A 219 -11.89 10.40 14.74
C ARG A 219 -11.05 9.85 15.89
N ALA A 220 -11.67 9.41 16.99
CA ALA A 220 -10.98 8.70 18.05
C ALA A 220 -10.61 7.26 17.65
N LYS A 221 -11.25 6.71 16.59
CA LYS A 221 -10.91 5.41 16.01
C LYS A 221 -9.97 5.63 14.83
N TYR A 222 -8.71 5.25 15.01
CA TYR A 222 -7.68 5.33 13.98
C TYR A 222 -6.69 4.16 14.13
N SER A 223 -5.90 3.93 13.08
CA SER A 223 -4.73 3.06 13.13
C SER A 223 -3.47 3.91 13.17
N SER A 224 -2.48 3.50 13.97
CA SER A 224 -1.19 4.19 14.11
C SER A 224 -0.21 3.84 12.98
N VAL A 225 -0.54 2.84 12.16
CA VAL A 225 0.33 2.31 11.09
C VAL A 225 -0.31 2.35 9.70
N ALA A 226 -1.59 2.71 9.60
CA ALA A 226 -2.30 2.76 8.32
C ALA A 226 -1.85 3.93 7.45
N SER A 227 -1.55 3.64 6.19
CA SER A 227 -1.30 4.61 5.13
C SER A 227 -2.14 4.23 3.91
N CYS A 228 -3.26 4.93 3.74
CA CYS A 228 -4.26 4.55 2.75
C CYS A 228 -4.28 5.54 1.59
N SER A 229 -4.30 5.00 0.37
CA SER A 229 -4.46 5.76 -0.86
C SER A 229 -5.60 5.16 -1.67
N SER A 230 -6.28 5.97 -2.47
CA SER A 230 -7.32 5.49 -3.38
C SER A 230 -7.04 5.90 -4.82
N GLY A 231 -7.67 5.21 -5.75
CA GLY A 231 -7.47 5.38 -7.19
C GLY A 231 -8.62 4.76 -8.00
N VAL A 232 -8.67 5.08 -9.29
CA VAL A 232 -9.68 4.58 -10.23
C VAL A 232 -9.31 3.23 -10.87
N GLU A 233 -8.06 2.82 -10.69
CA GLU A 233 -7.42 1.70 -11.39
C GLU A 233 -7.74 0.30 -10.84
N LEU A 234 -8.46 0.20 -9.71
CA LEU A 234 -8.68 -1.06 -8.98
C LEU A 234 -10.13 -1.20 -8.51
N ASP A 235 -10.54 -2.43 -8.22
CA ASP A 235 -11.84 -2.82 -7.66
C ASP A 235 -11.70 -3.70 -6.39
N GLN A 236 -10.48 -3.85 -5.89
CA GLN A 236 -10.10 -4.57 -4.67
C GLN A 236 -9.13 -3.70 -3.86
N ALA A 237 -9.02 -3.95 -2.55
CA ALA A 237 -7.94 -3.38 -1.76
C ALA A 237 -6.64 -4.13 -2.03
N GLN A 238 -5.62 -3.42 -2.51
CA GLN A 238 -4.22 -3.86 -2.45
C GLN A 238 -3.68 -3.52 -1.07
N VAL A 239 -3.17 -4.52 -0.34
CA VAL A 239 -2.60 -4.35 0.98
C VAL A 239 -1.13 -4.78 0.97
N VAL A 240 -0.26 -3.93 1.50
CA VAL A 240 1.16 -4.21 1.75
C VAL A 240 1.44 -3.97 3.22
N VAL A 241 1.65 -5.04 3.98
CA VAL A 241 2.08 -5.02 5.37
C VAL A 241 3.59 -5.05 5.41
N VAL A 242 4.17 -4.07 6.12
CA VAL A 242 5.61 -3.94 6.35
C VAL A 242 5.86 -3.92 7.86
N GLY A 243 6.74 -4.80 8.30
CA GLY A 243 7.05 -4.96 9.71
C GLY A 243 8.39 -5.63 9.91
N ASN A 244 8.59 -6.21 11.08
CA ASN A 244 9.81 -6.96 11.37
C ASN A 244 9.51 -8.43 11.72
N ALA A 245 10.39 -9.34 11.32
CA ALA A 245 10.38 -10.73 11.78
C ALA A 245 11.76 -11.14 12.27
N LYS A 246 11.79 -12.12 13.17
CA LYS A 246 13.03 -12.78 13.64
C LYS A 246 13.29 -14.04 12.83
N GLY A 247 14.53 -14.53 12.85
CA GLY A 247 14.94 -15.75 12.14
C GLY A 247 15.09 -15.55 10.63
N ILE A 248 14.87 -14.34 10.13
CA ILE A 248 15.20 -13.93 8.77
C ILE A 248 16.54 -13.20 8.76
N GLY A 249 17.12 -13.03 7.57
CA GLY A 249 18.33 -12.22 7.38
C GLY A 249 18.02 -10.80 6.95
N GLY A 250 18.98 -10.17 6.28
CA GLY A 250 18.83 -8.84 5.70
C GLY A 250 19.38 -7.73 6.60
N ARG A 251 19.46 -6.54 6.00
CA ARG A 251 20.14 -5.37 6.58
C ARG A 251 19.22 -4.21 6.93
N TYR A 252 17.94 -4.31 6.61
CA TYR A 252 16.95 -3.29 6.87
C TYR A 252 16.06 -3.67 8.05
N ARG A 253 15.50 -2.64 8.69
CA ARG A 253 14.54 -2.73 9.78
C ARG A 253 13.60 -1.54 9.65
N ILE A 254 12.35 -1.69 10.10
CA ILE A 254 11.38 -0.60 10.15
C ILE A 254 11.02 -0.28 11.60
N GLY A 255 10.75 1.00 11.87
CA GLY A 255 10.13 1.53 13.08
C GLY A 255 8.96 2.42 12.69
N HIS A 256 8.15 2.83 13.66
CA HIS A 256 7.08 3.79 13.42
C HIS A 256 6.78 4.60 14.68
N SER A 257 6.17 5.76 14.47
CA SER A 257 5.54 6.61 15.48
C SER A 257 4.38 7.36 14.81
N VAL A 258 3.72 8.25 15.54
CA VAL A 258 2.61 9.07 15.05
C VAL A 258 2.96 10.54 15.22
N MET A 259 2.90 11.31 14.12
CA MET A 259 2.90 12.77 14.19
C MET A 259 1.55 13.25 14.73
N LYS A 260 1.55 13.99 15.83
CA LYS A 260 0.32 14.49 16.49
C LYS A 260 -0.33 15.65 15.73
N ASP A 261 0.47 16.38 14.96
CA ASP A 261 0.04 17.42 14.04
C ASP A 261 1.01 17.51 12.85
N ALA A 262 0.73 18.40 11.90
CA ALA A 262 1.52 18.53 10.67
C ALA A 262 2.95 19.07 10.87
N LEU A 263 3.30 19.55 12.06
CA LEU A 263 4.58 20.16 12.40
C LEU A 263 5.38 19.34 13.41
N ASP A 264 4.86 18.19 13.86
CA ASP A 264 5.44 17.34 14.89
C ASP A 264 6.71 16.59 14.41
N GLN A 265 7.82 17.32 14.35
CA GLN A 265 9.13 16.78 13.97
C GLN A 265 9.63 15.73 14.97
N ASP A 266 9.24 15.82 16.24
CA ASP A 266 9.63 14.84 17.25
C ASP A 266 9.00 13.48 16.95
N GLY A 267 7.76 13.46 16.43
CA GLY A 267 7.13 12.26 15.88
C GLY A 267 7.95 11.60 14.77
N ILE A 268 8.61 12.39 13.91
CA ILE A 268 9.48 11.88 12.83
C ILE A 268 10.74 11.22 13.42
N TRP A 269 11.39 11.85 14.39
CA TRP A 269 12.60 11.30 15.03
C TRP A 269 12.32 10.08 15.91
N ALA A 270 11.11 9.97 16.45
CA ALA A 270 10.69 8.84 17.26
C ALA A 270 10.43 7.56 16.45
N ALA A 271 10.12 7.69 15.16
CA ALA A 271 9.88 6.58 14.23
C ALA A 271 11.17 5.85 13.83
#